data_AF-A0A7Y8TY64-F1
#
_entry.id   AF-A0A7Y8TY64-F1
#
_cell.length_a   1.000
_cell.length_b   1.000
_cell.length_c   1.000
_cell.angle_alpha   90.00
_cell.angle_beta   90.00
_cell.angle_gamma   90.00
#
_symmetry.space_group_name_H-M   'P 1'
#
loop_
_entity.id
_entity.type
_entity.pdbx_description
1 polymer ?
#
loop_
_entity_poly.entity_id
_entity_poly.type
_entity_poly.pdbx_seq_one_letter_code
_entity_poly.pdbx_strand_id
1 'polypeptide(L)'
;MSVNNRFKNIKCDYCNDKTNVVNGSVLYGPNHRLSNKFFYYCEPCQAWVGMHEGSKKPFGTLANATLRKKRLETHKVFDIFWINSKNPKEERKAAYAWLASKMNIQIDKCHIGMFNEEECKLAIRFCLIRKKSAYK
;
A
#
# COMPACT_ATOMS: atom_id res chain seq x y z
N MET A 1 -0.59 -29.13 -1.88
CA MET A 1 -1.61 -28.05 -1.77
C MET A 1 -1.51 -27.17 -3.02
N SER A 2 -2.41 -27.34 -3.99
CA SER A 2 -2.41 -26.54 -5.21
C SER A 2 -2.83 -25.11 -4.87
N VAL A 3 -1.87 -24.18 -4.82
CA VAL A 3 -2.18 -22.75 -4.71
C VAL A 3 -2.91 -22.38 -6.00
N ASN A 4 -4.21 -22.09 -5.87
CA ASN A 4 -5.06 -21.76 -7.00
C ASN A 4 -4.60 -20.41 -7.60
N ASN A 5 -3.84 -20.48 -8.70
CA ASN A 5 -3.05 -19.39 -9.28
C ASN A 5 -3.88 -18.44 -10.18
N ARG A 6 -5.21 -18.46 -10.02
CA ARG A 6 -6.13 -17.64 -10.83
C ARG A 6 -6.19 -16.21 -10.29
N PHE A 7 -6.22 -15.24 -11.20
CA PHE A 7 -6.45 -13.85 -10.86
C PHE A 7 -7.76 -13.66 -10.10
N LYS A 8 -7.76 -12.68 -9.20
CA LYS A 8 -8.92 -12.32 -8.37
C LYS A 8 -9.83 -11.39 -9.16
N ASN A 9 -11.14 -11.50 -8.91
CA ASN A 9 -12.11 -10.56 -9.42
C ASN A 9 -12.12 -9.32 -8.52
N ILE A 10 -11.35 -8.30 -8.89
CA ILE A 10 -11.24 -7.04 -8.16
C ILE A 10 -12.12 -6.00 -8.83
N LYS A 11 -12.87 -5.26 -8.03
CA LYS A 11 -13.64 -4.09 -8.47
C LYS A 11 -12.91 -2.81 -8.09
N CYS A 12 -13.10 -1.77 -8.87
CA CYS A 12 -12.58 -0.45 -8.60
C CYS A 12 -13.36 0.24 -7.48
N ASP A 13 -12.67 0.69 -6.44
CA ASP A 13 -13.32 1.40 -5.32
C ASP A 13 -13.88 2.78 -5.72
N TYR A 14 -13.48 3.30 -6.89
CA TYR A 14 -13.89 4.60 -7.40
C TYR A 14 -15.14 4.55 -8.29
N CYS A 15 -15.23 3.56 -9.19
CA CYS A 15 -16.33 3.45 -10.17
C CYS A 15 -17.12 2.12 -10.07
N ASN A 16 -16.71 1.20 -9.20
CA ASN A 16 -17.31 -0.12 -8.99
C ASN A 16 -17.23 -1.10 -10.20
N ASP A 17 -16.56 -0.71 -11.28
CA ASP A 17 -16.31 -1.57 -12.44
C ASP A 17 -15.23 -2.61 -12.16
N LYS A 18 -15.23 -3.69 -12.96
CA LYS A 18 -14.19 -4.73 -12.90
C LYS A 18 -12.86 -4.18 -13.38
N THR A 19 -11.78 -4.57 -12.71
CA THR A 19 -10.42 -4.29 -13.20
C THR A 19 -9.95 -5.29 -14.23
N ASN A 20 -9.05 -4.86 -15.12
CA ASN A 20 -8.25 -5.74 -15.96
C ASN A 20 -6.92 -6.07 -15.29
N VAL A 21 -6.30 -7.18 -15.67
CA VAL A 21 -4.92 -7.49 -15.28
C VAL A 21 -3.98 -7.05 -16.40
N VAL A 22 -3.00 -6.21 -16.06
CA VAL A 22 -2.01 -5.70 -17.02
C VAL A 22 -0.59 -5.96 -16.53
N ASN A 23 0.34 -6.04 -17.49
CA ASN A 23 1.77 -5.99 -17.22
C ASN A 23 2.17 -4.55 -16.83
N GLY A 24 3.12 -4.41 -15.92
CA GLY A 24 3.60 -3.12 -15.44
C GLY A 24 4.18 -2.24 -16.55
N SER A 25 4.58 -2.81 -17.69
CA SER A 25 5.03 -2.02 -18.85
C SER A 25 3.94 -1.07 -19.38
N VAL A 26 2.66 -1.45 -19.26
CA VAL A 26 1.52 -0.58 -19.62
C VAL A 26 1.45 0.65 -18.71
N LEU A 27 1.83 0.51 -17.43
CA LEU A 27 1.69 1.56 -16.42
C LEU A 27 2.96 2.41 -16.26
N TYR A 28 4.13 1.82 -16.50
CA TYR A 28 5.43 2.41 -16.18
C TYR A 28 6.40 2.47 -17.37
N GLY A 29 6.02 1.96 -18.54
CA GLY A 29 6.90 1.80 -19.70
C GLY A 29 7.76 0.53 -19.65
N PRO A 30 8.43 0.15 -20.75
CA PRO A 30 9.10 -1.15 -20.89
C PRO A 30 10.35 -1.36 -20.00
N ASN A 31 11.07 -0.29 -19.66
CA ASN A 31 12.37 -0.38 -18.97
C ASN A 31 12.30 -0.09 -17.47
N HIS A 32 11.10 -0.06 -16.88
CA HIS A 32 10.94 0.19 -15.47
C HIS A 32 11.12 -1.10 -14.65
N ARG A 33 11.64 -1.00 -13.42
CA ARG A 33 11.85 -2.17 -12.54
C ARG A 33 10.57 -2.97 -12.25
N LEU A 34 9.40 -2.35 -12.42
CA LEU A 34 8.09 -2.98 -12.23
C LEU A 34 7.44 -3.47 -13.53
N SER A 35 8.10 -3.31 -14.69
CA SER A 35 7.51 -3.63 -15.98
C SER A 35 7.07 -5.09 -16.03
N ASN A 36 7.91 -6.03 -15.58
CA ASN A 36 7.60 -7.45 -15.59
C ASN A 36 6.64 -7.92 -14.46
N LYS A 37 6.03 -7.00 -13.70
CA LYS A 37 5.07 -7.33 -12.65
C LYS A 37 3.63 -7.17 -13.14
N PHE A 38 2.69 -7.82 -12.48
CA PHE A 38 1.26 -7.73 -12.81
C PHE A 38 0.50 -6.83 -11.84
N PHE A 39 -0.50 -6.13 -12.39
CA PHE A 39 -1.34 -5.18 -11.66
C PHE A 39 -2.80 -5.40 -12.02
N TYR A 40 -3.69 -5.26 -11.02
CA TYR A 40 -5.10 -4.98 -11.29
C TYR A 40 -5.22 -3.51 -11.62
N TYR A 41 -5.85 -3.18 -12.74
CA TYR A 41 -5.91 -1.84 -13.29
C TYR A 41 -7.33 -1.48 -13.73
N CYS A 42 -7.78 -0.32 -13.29
CA CYS A 42 -8.97 0.35 -13.78
C CYS A 42 -8.51 1.55 -14.62
N GLU A 43 -8.66 1.42 -15.93
CA GLU A 43 -8.27 2.45 -16.89
C GLU A 43 -9.11 3.74 -16.77
N PRO A 44 -10.45 3.70 -16.63
CA PRO A 44 -11.24 4.92 -16.47
C PRO A 44 -10.82 5.77 -15.27
N CYS A 45 -10.45 5.14 -14.16
CA CYS A 45 -10.03 5.84 -12.94
C CYS A 45 -8.51 6.04 -12.83
N GLN A 46 -7.74 5.55 -13.81
CA GLN A 46 -6.27 5.54 -13.78
C GLN A 46 -5.70 4.99 -12.45
N ALA A 47 -6.38 3.97 -11.91
CA ALA A 47 -6.11 3.41 -10.60
C ALA A 47 -5.62 1.98 -10.73
N TRP A 48 -4.55 1.63 -10.03
CA TRP A 48 -4.01 0.27 -10.04
C TRP A 48 -3.52 -0.18 -8.68
N VAL A 49 -3.38 -1.49 -8.52
CA VAL A 49 -2.74 -2.13 -7.37
C VAL A 49 -1.93 -3.35 -7.82
N GLY A 50 -0.72 -3.48 -7.29
CA GLY A 50 0.12 -4.66 -7.50
C GLY A 50 -0.42 -5.86 -6.73
N MET A 51 0.13 -7.05 -7.00
CA MET A 51 -0.32 -8.28 -6.37
C MET A 51 0.83 -9.21 -6.00
N HIS A 52 0.57 -10.11 -5.05
CA HIS A 52 1.46 -11.24 -4.75
C HIS A 52 1.49 -12.22 -5.93
N GLU A 53 2.67 -12.58 -6.42
CA GLU A 53 2.82 -13.43 -7.61
C GLU A 53 2.21 -14.83 -7.45
N GLY A 54 2.29 -15.44 -6.26
CA GLY A 54 1.75 -16.77 -6.02
C GLY A 54 0.24 -16.79 -5.77
N SER A 55 -0.26 -15.92 -4.88
CA SER A 55 -1.68 -15.94 -4.47
C SER A 55 -2.59 -15.05 -5.33
N LYS A 56 -1.99 -14.18 -6.15
CA LYS A 56 -2.66 -13.10 -6.90
C LYS A 56 -3.47 -12.14 -6.01
N LYS A 57 -3.27 -12.18 -4.68
CA LYS A 57 -3.92 -11.27 -3.74
C LYS A 57 -3.33 -9.86 -3.94
N PRO A 58 -4.16 -8.81 -4.04
CA PRO A 58 -3.64 -7.44 -4.17
C PRO A 58 -2.89 -7.04 -2.89
N PHE A 59 -1.90 -6.17 -3.03
CA PHE A 59 -1.16 -5.61 -1.88
C PHE A 59 -1.99 -4.63 -1.05
N GLY A 60 -3.14 -4.20 -1.56
CA GLY A 60 -3.97 -3.17 -0.98
C GLY A 60 -5.21 -2.90 -1.84
N THR A 61 -5.75 -1.68 -1.73
CA THR A 61 -6.82 -1.21 -2.63
C THR A 61 -6.25 -0.49 -3.86
N LEU A 62 -7.08 -0.33 -4.89
CA LEU A 62 -6.75 0.43 -6.09
C LEU A 62 -6.41 1.87 -5.72
N ALA A 63 -5.34 2.41 -6.30
CA ALA A 63 -4.92 3.78 -6.05
C ALA A 63 -4.73 4.54 -7.36
N ASN A 64 -5.47 5.65 -7.49
CA ASN A 64 -5.23 6.66 -8.52
C ASN A 64 -3.92 7.44 -8.24
N ALA A 65 -3.57 8.40 -9.12
CA ALA A 65 -2.34 9.17 -8.99
C ALA A 65 -2.21 9.89 -7.63
N THR A 66 -3.29 10.51 -7.15
CA THR A 66 -3.33 11.22 -5.87
C THR A 66 -3.07 10.29 -4.69
N LEU A 67 -3.80 9.17 -4.63
CA LEU A 67 -3.66 8.21 -3.53
C LEU A 67 -2.29 7.52 -3.55
N ARG A 68 -1.75 7.19 -4.73
CA ARG A 68 -0.38 6.65 -4.84
C ARG A 68 0.66 7.62 -4.28
N LYS A 69 0.54 8.92 -4.59
CA LYS A 69 1.42 9.95 -4.04
C LYS A 69 1.30 10.03 -2.52
N LYS A 70 0.07 10.02 -1.99
CA LYS A 70 -0.17 10.06 -0.55
C LYS A 70 0.38 8.84 0.19
N ARG A 71 0.17 7.63 -0.33
CA ARG A 71 0.76 6.40 0.24
C ARG A 71 2.29 6.45 0.22
N LEU A 72 2.90 6.95 -0.86
CA LEU A 72 4.35 7.14 -0.94
C LEU A 72 4.85 8.14 0.11
N GLU A 73 4.16 9.26 0.31
CA GLU A 73 4.46 10.24 1.36
C GLU A 73 4.34 9.61 2.76
N THR A 74 3.31 8.81 3.01
CA THR A 74 3.13 8.07 4.27
C THR A 74 4.28 7.10 4.52
N HIS A 75 4.67 6.30 3.52
CA HIS A 75 5.81 5.39 3.62
C HIS A 75 7.11 6.13 3.96
N LYS A 76 7.39 7.27 3.31
CA LYS A 76 8.60 8.06 3.58
C LYS A 76 8.75 8.47 5.05
N VAL A 77 7.66 8.80 5.73
CA VAL A 77 7.71 9.23 7.14
C VAL A 77 7.52 8.10 8.13
N PHE A 78 6.84 7.02 7.75
CA PHE A 78 6.55 5.88 8.61
C PHE A 78 7.70 4.85 8.60
N ASP A 79 8.28 4.55 7.44
CA ASP A 79 9.18 3.40 7.30
C ASP A 79 10.50 3.58 8.05
N ILE A 80 10.88 4.82 8.35
CA ILE A 80 12.03 5.14 9.19
C ILE A 80 11.99 4.47 10.57
N PHE A 81 10.79 4.16 11.09
CA PHE A 81 10.64 3.61 12.43
C PHE A 81 11.09 2.15 12.50
N TRP A 82 11.27 1.49 11.35
CA TRP A 82 11.60 0.07 11.31
C TRP A 82 12.71 -0.30 10.32
N ILE A 83 12.86 0.43 9.20
CA ILE A 83 13.69 -0.01 8.06
C ILE A 83 15.18 -0.15 8.39
N ASN A 84 15.72 0.72 9.25
CA ASN A 84 17.14 0.74 9.63
C ASN A 84 17.40 0.14 11.02
N SER A 85 16.42 -0.53 11.61
CA SER A 85 16.58 -1.15 12.91
C SER A 85 17.42 -2.43 12.84
N LYS A 86 17.92 -2.91 14.00
CA LYS A 86 18.64 -4.19 14.09
C LYS A 86 17.76 -5.39 13.69
N ASN A 87 16.44 -5.29 13.87
CA ASN A 87 15.47 -6.31 13.49
C ASN A 87 14.26 -5.70 12.77
N PRO A 88 14.39 -5.39 11.46
CA PRO A 88 13.34 -4.67 10.71
C PRO A 88 12.00 -5.38 10.67
N LYS A 89 11.96 -6.71 10.76
CA LYS A 89 10.71 -7.48 10.73
C LYS A 89 9.88 -7.25 12.00
N GLU A 90 10.50 -7.36 13.16
CA GLU A 90 9.81 -7.14 14.44
C GLU A 90 9.48 -5.67 14.65
N GLU A 91 10.41 -4.76 14.33
CA GLU A 91 10.15 -3.33 14.43
C GLU A 91 9.05 -2.85 13.49
N ARG A 92 8.92 -3.48 12.30
CA ARG A 92 7.81 -3.18 11.40
C ARG A 92 6.47 -3.57 12.03
N LYS A 93 6.37 -4.74 12.67
CA LYS A 93 5.16 -5.15 13.40
C LYS A 93 4.83 -4.16 14.52
N ALA A 94 5.83 -3.79 15.32
CA ALA A 94 5.68 -2.82 16.41
C ALA A 94 5.25 -1.42 15.90
N ALA A 95 5.83 -0.96 14.79
CA ALA A 95 5.48 0.31 14.17
C ALA A 95 4.01 0.32 13.68
N TYR A 96 3.56 -0.77 13.04
CA TYR A 96 2.15 -0.89 12.63
C TYR A 96 1.20 -1.03 13.82
N ALA A 97 1.59 -1.75 14.87
CA ALA A 97 0.80 -1.85 16.11
C ALA A 97 0.59 -0.47 16.75
N TRP A 98 1.64 0.33 16.82
CA TRP A 98 1.56 1.71 17.29
C TRP A 98 0.67 2.57 16.38
N LEU A 99 0.83 2.49 15.06
CA LEU A 99 0.05 3.30 14.13
C LEU A 99 -1.44 2.94 14.20
N ALA A 100 -1.76 1.66 14.27
CA ALA A 100 -3.12 1.15 14.42
C ALA A 100 -3.79 1.72 15.69
N SER A 101 -3.08 1.68 16.81
CA SER A 101 -3.54 2.28 18.07
C SER A 101 -3.79 3.79 17.95
N LYS A 102 -2.90 4.54 17.29
CA LYS A 102 -3.09 5.98 17.10
C LYS A 102 -4.23 6.33 16.16
N MET A 103 -4.45 5.53 15.12
CA MET A 103 -5.53 5.71 14.14
C MET A 103 -6.86 5.13 14.62
N ASN A 104 -6.89 4.44 15.77
CA ASN A 104 -8.06 3.72 16.28
C ASN A 104 -8.66 2.73 15.27
N ILE A 105 -7.80 1.96 14.61
CA ILE A 105 -8.19 0.91 13.66
C ILE A 105 -7.60 -0.43 14.06
N GLN A 106 -8.24 -1.52 13.65
CA GLN A 106 -7.73 -2.87 13.90
C GLN A 106 -6.39 -3.08 13.17
N ILE A 107 -5.47 -3.80 13.81
CA ILE A 107 -4.09 -4.00 13.30
C ILE A 107 -4.06 -4.71 11.94
N ASP A 108 -4.97 -5.63 11.70
CA ASP A 108 -5.13 -6.37 10.43
C ASP A 108 -5.62 -5.47 9.28
N LYS A 109 -6.26 -4.34 9.59
CA LYS A 109 -6.68 -3.29 8.65
C LYS A 109 -5.68 -2.14 8.55
N CYS A 110 -4.73 -2.05 9.48
CA CYS A 110 -3.70 -1.01 9.50
C CYS A 110 -2.55 -1.37 8.54
N HIS A 111 -2.78 -1.18 7.25
CA HIS A 111 -1.75 -1.32 6.23
C HIS A 111 -1.79 -0.11 5.31
N ILE A 112 -0.65 0.53 5.01
CA ILE A 112 -0.63 1.75 4.19
C ILE A 112 -1.24 1.50 2.79
N GLY A 113 -1.07 0.29 2.25
CA GLY A 113 -1.74 -0.13 1.01
C GLY A 113 -3.27 -0.17 1.06
N MET A 114 -3.87 -0.12 2.25
CA MET A 114 -5.33 -0.07 2.46
C MET A 114 -5.85 1.34 2.73
N PHE A 115 -4.97 2.29 3.04
CA PHE A 115 -5.40 3.63 3.44
C PHE A 115 -5.96 4.42 2.27
N ASN A 116 -7.01 5.19 2.53
CA ASN A 116 -7.46 6.30 1.68
C ASN A 116 -6.61 7.56 1.92
N GLU A 117 -6.98 8.67 1.26
CA GLU A 117 -6.21 9.92 1.34
C GLU A 117 -6.23 10.56 2.74
N GLU A 118 -7.37 10.53 3.42
CA GLU A 118 -7.53 11.08 4.78
C GLU A 118 -6.78 10.25 5.82
N GLU A 119 -6.86 8.93 5.71
CA GLU A 119 -6.09 7.99 6.55
C GLU A 119 -4.58 8.19 6.34
N CYS A 120 -4.12 8.44 5.11
CA CYS A 120 -2.73 8.80 4.85
C CYS A 120 -2.34 10.11 5.55
N LYS A 121 -3.16 11.17 5.43
CA LYS A 121 -2.91 12.46 6.10
C LYS A 121 -2.81 12.29 7.62
N LEU A 122 -3.72 11.52 8.20
CA LEU A 122 -3.75 11.24 9.63
C LEU A 122 -2.52 10.43 10.07
N ALA A 123 -2.15 9.39 9.34
CA ALA A 123 -0.97 8.58 9.60
C ALA A 123 0.32 9.43 9.57
N ILE A 124 0.47 10.29 8.56
CA ILE A 124 1.59 11.23 8.45
C ILE A 124 1.64 12.14 9.68
N ARG A 125 0.51 12.73 10.09
CA ARG A 125 0.43 13.59 11.28
C ARG A 125 0.93 12.87 12.53
N PHE A 126 0.50 11.64 12.77
CA PHE A 126 0.97 10.85 13.92
C PHE A 126 2.46 10.54 13.85
N CYS A 127 2.99 10.21 12.66
CA CYS A 127 4.42 9.96 12.48
C CYS A 127 5.25 11.21 12.81
N LEU A 128 4.80 12.39 12.38
CA LEU A 128 5.48 13.65 12.66
C LEU A 128 5.43 14.04 14.15
N ILE A 129 4.30 13.78 14.83
CA ILE A 129 4.20 13.98 16.28
C ILE A 129 5.16 13.06 17.02
N ARG A 130 5.17 11.75 16.69
CA ARG A 130 6.08 10.78 17.31
C ARG A 130 7.55 11.16 17.15
N LYS A 131 7.95 11.65 15.97
CA LYS A 131 9.31 12.17 15.75
C LYS A 131 9.64 13.29 16.73
N LYS A 132 8.79 14.32 16.85
CA LYS A 132 9.04 15.47 17.73
C LYS A 132 9.18 15.06 19.19
N SER A 133 8.42 14.07 19.64
CA SER A 133 8.50 13.54 21.01
C SER A 133 9.77 12.74 21.31
N ALA A 134 10.51 12.29 20.29
CA ALA A 134 11.76 11.55 20.48
C ALA A 134 13.00 12.45 20.65
N TYR A 135 12.86 13.77 20.47
CA TYR A 135 13.93 14.77 20.62
C TYR A 135 13.72 15.71 21.82
N LYS A 136 12.80 15.36 22.73
CA LYS A 136 12.64 15.98 24.04
C LYS A 136 13.05 14.99 25.10
#